data_AF-A0A432X8P2-F1
#
_entry.id   AF-A0A432X8P2-F1
#
_cell.length_a   1.000
_cell.length_b   1.000
_cell.length_c   1.000
_cell.angle_alpha   90.00
_cell.angle_beta   90.00
_cell.angle_gamma   90.00
#
_symmetry.space_group_name_H-M   'P 1'
#
loop_
_entity.id
_entity.type
_entity.pdbx_description
1 polymer ?
#
loop_
_entity_poly.entity_id
_entity_poly.type
_entity_poly.pdbx_seq_one_letter_code
_entity_poly.pdbx_strand_id
1 'polypeptide(L)'
;MRPGKNSSWSSTIRLDEEFYQSILSNAVPVSAHAIKALTKNPLAIDFYCWWNWRVHSMSRRKQIEIPLDALKLQFSSETKERRDFRRKLENAAILASIFHYEIFNSTLFHSDKLIITKTNPHIAPK
;
A
#
# COMPACT_ATOMS: atom_id res chain seq x y z
N MET A 1 35.63 -2.65 29.94
CA MET A 1 34.28 -2.29 29.46
C MET A 1 33.63 -3.53 28.87
N ARG A 2 32.54 -4.05 29.44
CA ARG A 2 31.78 -5.16 28.84
C ARG A 2 30.67 -4.55 27.97
N PRO A 3 30.53 -4.90 26.68
CA PRO A 3 29.40 -4.43 25.89
C PRO A 3 28.12 -5.03 26.48
N GLY A 4 27.17 -4.15 26.83
CA GLY A 4 25.83 -4.56 27.25
C GLY A 4 25.23 -5.44 26.17
N LYS A 5 24.82 -6.65 26.57
CA LYS A 5 24.04 -7.57 25.73
C LYS A 5 22.87 -6.78 25.13
N ASN A 6 22.86 -6.63 23.81
CA ASN A 6 21.66 -6.29 23.06
C ASN A 6 20.64 -7.39 23.35
N SER A 7 19.71 -7.13 24.27
CA SER A 7 18.54 -7.97 24.48
C SER A 7 17.77 -8.02 23.17
N SER A 8 17.89 -9.13 22.44
CA SER A 8 17.04 -9.42 21.29
C SER A 8 15.61 -9.58 21.82
N TRP A 9 14.82 -8.52 21.71
CA TRP A 9 13.40 -8.55 22.05
C TRP A 9 12.74 -9.57 21.11
N SER A 10 12.53 -10.78 21.60
CA SER A 10 11.85 -11.86 20.88
C SER A 10 10.39 -11.82 21.29
N SER A 11 9.63 -10.94 20.65
CA SER A 11 8.17 -10.94 20.78
C SER A 11 7.61 -11.96 19.81
N THR A 12 7.07 -13.06 20.33
CA THR A 12 6.30 -14.01 19.52
C THR A 12 4.82 -13.63 19.57
N ILE A 13 4.18 -13.57 18.41
CA ILE A 13 2.73 -13.38 18.27
C ILE A 13 2.16 -14.71 17.75
N ARG A 14 1.15 -15.25 18.44
CA ARG A 14 0.41 -16.42 17.96
C ARG A 14 -0.86 -15.93 17.28
N LEU A 15 -1.03 -16.31 16.01
CA LEU A 15 -2.28 -16.09 15.28
C LEU A 15 -3.24 -17.24 15.59
N ASP A 16 -4.54 -16.95 15.59
CA ASP A 16 -5.56 -17.99 15.55
C ASP A 16 -5.55 -18.69 14.19
N GLU A 17 -6.03 -19.93 14.16
CA GLU A 17 -5.96 -20.77 12.96
C GLU A 17 -6.80 -20.17 11.82
N GLU A 18 -7.97 -19.63 12.12
CA GLU A 18 -8.86 -19.05 11.11
C GLU A 18 -8.23 -17.83 10.43
N PHE A 19 -7.61 -16.94 11.21
CA PHE A 19 -6.89 -15.79 10.70
C PHE A 19 -5.64 -16.18 9.93
N TYR A 20 -4.88 -17.18 10.40
CA TYR A 20 -3.73 -17.72 9.68
C TYR A 20 -4.13 -18.25 8.30
N GLN A 21 -5.17 -19.10 8.23
CA GLN A 21 -5.67 -19.64 6.97
C GLN A 21 -6.20 -18.53 6.05
N SER A 22 -6.90 -17.54 6.61
CA SER A 22 -7.41 -16.38 5.86
C SER A 22 -6.28 -15.56 5.20
N ILE A 23 -5.16 -15.37 5.90
CA ILE A 23 -3.98 -14.70 5.33
C ILE A 23 -3.42 -15.53 4.17
N LEU A 24 -3.27 -16.85 4.34
CA LEU A 24 -2.74 -17.71 3.29
C LEU A 24 -3.62 -17.71 2.03
N SER A 25 -4.94 -17.74 2.20
CA SER A 25 -5.88 -17.81 1.06
C SER A 25 -6.05 -16.50 0.29
N ASN A 26 -5.80 -15.36 0.93
CA ASN A 26 -6.06 -14.03 0.36
C ASN A 26 -4.80 -13.17 0.19
N ALA A 27 -3.61 -13.77 0.29
CA ALA A 27 -2.35 -13.05 0.19
C ALA A 27 -2.19 -12.40 -1.20
N VAL A 28 -2.08 -11.08 -1.22
CA VAL A 28 -1.68 -10.35 -2.43
C VAL A 28 -0.16 -10.30 -2.49
N PRO A 29 0.48 -10.76 -3.57
CA PRO A 29 1.92 -10.78 -3.64
C PRO A 29 2.48 -9.35 -3.76
N VAL A 30 3.36 -9.01 -2.84
CA VAL A 30 4.02 -7.69 -2.76
C VAL A 30 5.54 -7.85 -2.64
N SER A 31 6.30 -6.90 -3.18
CA SER A 31 7.76 -6.96 -3.14
C SER A 31 8.30 -6.57 -1.77
N ALA A 32 8.94 -7.50 -1.07
CA ALA A 32 9.65 -7.23 0.17
C ALA A 32 10.78 -6.19 -0.01
N HIS A 33 11.38 -6.15 -1.20
CA HIS A 33 12.39 -5.14 -1.56
C HIS A 33 11.77 -3.73 -1.59
N ALA A 34 10.62 -3.57 -2.24
CA ALA A 34 9.90 -2.30 -2.31
C ALA A 34 9.51 -1.82 -0.91
N ILE A 35 8.94 -2.71 -0.09
CA ILE A 35 8.57 -2.41 1.30
C ILE A 35 9.79 -1.94 2.09
N LYS A 36 10.91 -2.68 2.01
CA LYS A 36 12.16 -2.34 2.72
C LYS A 36 12.69 -0.97 2.30
N ALA A 37 12.65 -0.65 1.00
CA ALA A 37 13.12 0.62 0.48
C ALA A 37 12.21 1.80 0.85
N LEU A 38 10.90 1.56 1.00
CA LEU A 38 9.91 2.56 1.39
C LEU A 38 9.77 2.75 2.91
N THR A 39 10.55 2.06 3.75
CA THR A 39 10.48 2.13 5.23
C THR A 39 10.55 3.54 5.82
N LYS A 40 11.18 4.49 5.13
CA LYS A 40 11.24 5.90 5.55
C LYS A 40 9.95 6.69 5.29
N ASN A 41 8.99 6.12 4.58
CA ASN A 41 7.71 6.74 4.27
C ASN A 41 6.58 5.71 4.44
N PRO A 42 5.96 5.63 5.64
CA PRO A 42 4.87 4.69 5.93
C PRO A 42 3.70 4.82 4.95
N LEU A 43 3.30 6.04 4.60
CA LEU A 43 2.21 6.28 3.65
C LEU A 43 2.52 5.71 2.26
N ALA A 44 3.79 5.71 1.84
CA ALA A 44 4.20 5.09 0.58
C ALA A 44 4.12 3.55 0.64
N ILE A 45 4.45 2.94 1.77
CA ILE A 45 4.23 1.50 1.99
C ILE A 45 2.74 1.18 1.92
N ASP A 46 1.93 1.93 2.67
CA ASP A 46 0.48 1.74 2.70
C ASP A 46 -0.09 1.87 1.29
N PHE A 47 0.30 2.91 0.55
CA PHE A 47 -0.17 3.13 -0.82
C PHE A 47 0.28 1.99 -1.75
N TYR A 48 1.53 1.55 -1.67
CA TYR A 48 2.04 0.44 -2.48
C TYR A 48 1.24 -0.85 -2.23
N CYS A 49 1.04 -1.24 -0.98
CA CYS A 49 0.28 -2.44 -0.62
C CYS A 49 -1.19 -2.30 -1.04
N TRP A 50 -1.82 -1.16 -0.73
CA TRP A 50 -3.20 -0.86 -1.06
C TRP A 50 -3.44 -0.89 -2.57
N TRP A 51 -2.57 -0.26 -3.35
CA TRP A 51 -2.71 -0.19 -4.81
C TRP A 51 -2.60 -1.59 -5.43
N ASN A 52 -1.65 -2.42 -4.98
CA ASN A 52 -1.49 -3.78 -5.50
C ASN A 52 -2.72 -4.64 -5.20
N TRP A 53 -3.23 -4.56 -3.96
CA TRP A 53 -4.47 -5.22 -3.59
C TRP A 53 -5.66 -4.73 -4.41
N ARG A 54 -5.73 -3.41 -4.66
CA ARG A 54 -6.83 -2.79 -5.41
C ARG A 54 -6.86 -3.31 -6.84
N VAL A 55 -5.72 -3.29 -7.53
CA VAL A 55 -5.59 -3.81 -8.90
C VAL A 55 -5.85 -5.30 -8.96
N HIS A 56 -5.31 -6.08 -8.01
CA HIS A 56 -5.59 -7.52 -7.90
C HIS A 56 -7.10 -7.82 -7.77
N SER A 57 -7.81 -7.01 -6.99
CA SER A 57 -9.25 -7.17 -6.75
C SER A 57 -10.12 -6.65 -7.91
N MET A 58 -9.55 -5.96 -8.91
CA MET A 58 -10.27 -5.46 -10.10
C MET A 58 -10.53 -6.56 -11.12
N SER A 59 -11.48 -7.45 -10.83
CA SER A 59 -11.78 -8.61 -11.66
C SER A 59 -12.42 -8.25 -13.01
N ARG A 60 -13.39 -7.32 -13.08
CA ARG A 60 -14.09 -6.96 -14.33
C ARG A 60 -14.07 -5.48 -14.73
N ARG A 61 -13.72 -4.57 -13.81
CA ARG A 61 -13.74 -3.14 -14.09
C ARG A 61 -12.47 -2.72 -14.82
N LYS A 62 -12.60 -1.98 -15.92
CA LYS A 62 -11.47 -1.37 -16.64
C LYS A 62 -10.91 -0.15 -15.93
N GLN A 63 -11.71 0.51 -15.10
CA GLN A 63 -11.34 1.71 -14.36
C GLN A 63 -12.17 1.81 -13.08
N ILE A 64 -11.59 2.40 -12.04
CA ILE A 64 -12.29 2.79 -10.82
C ILE A 64 -11.97 4.23 -10.47
N GLU A 65 -12.95 4.92 -9.88
CA GLU A 65 -12.78 6.25 -9.31
C GLU A 65 -13.02 6.19 -7.82
N ILE A 66 -12.18 6.87 -7.05
CA ILE A 66 -12.20 6.82 -5.60
C ILE A 66 -12.14 8.26 -5.10
N PRO A 67 -13.19 8.77 -4.43
CA PRO A 67 -13.19 10.09 -3.84
C PRO A 67 -12.05 10.24 -2.82
N LEU A 68 -11.45 11.43 -2.77
CA LEU A 68 -10.34 11.72 -1.88
C LEU A 68 -10.71 11.56 -0.40
N ASP A 69 -11.95 11.88 -0.03
CA ASP A 69 -12.45 11.67 1.34
C ASP A 69 -12.52 10.17 1.70
N ALA A 70 -12.87 9.31 0.73
CA ALA A 70 -12.85 7.86 0.94
C ALA A 70 -11.41 7.31 1.03
N LEU A 71 -10.44 7.95 0.35
CA LEU A 71 -9.02 7.63 0.50
C LEU A 71 -8.52 8.08 1.89
N LYS A 72 -8.88 9.27 2.36
CA LYS A 72 -8.51 9.74 3.71
C LYS A 72 -8.93 8.75 4.79
N LEU A 73 -10.14 8.19 4.66
CA LEU A 73 -10.66 7.18 5.59
C LEU A 73 -9.86 5.87 5.54
N GLN A 74 -9.44 5.43 4.35
CA GLN A 74 -8.67 4.20 4.18
C GLN A 74 -7.22 4.33 4.68
N PHE A 75 -6.59 5.49 4.45
CA PHE A 75 -5.19 5.74 4.84
C PHE A 75 -5.04 6.30 6.27
N SER A 76 -6.13 6.32 7.06
CA SER A 76 -6.16 6.79 8.46
C SER A 76 -5.33 8.06 8.68
N SER A 77 -5.39 9.01 7.74
CA SER A 77 -4.46 10.14 7.74
C SER A 77 -4.88 11.16 8.81
N GLU A 78 -3.96 11.53 9.70
CA GLU A 78 -4.20 12.62 10.67
C GLU A 78 -4.28 14.03 10.03
N THR A 79 -4.14 14.11 8.70
CA THR A 79 -4.25 15.39 7.99
C THR A 79 -5.67 15.93 8.02
N LYS A 80 -5.84 17.03 8.76
CA LYS A 80 -7.09 17.81 8.80
C LYS A 80 -7.47 18.30 7.40
N GLU A 81 -6.52 18.95 6.72
CA GLU A 81 -6.74 19.54 5.41
C GLU A 81 -6.77 18.50 4.28
N ARG A 82 -7.81 18.57 3.44
CA ARG A 82 -7.98 17.69 2.27
C ARG A 82 -6.85 17.88 1.25
N ARG A 83 -6.46 19.13 0.99
CA ARG A 83 -5.39 19.47 0.05
C ARG A 83 -4.03 18.92 0.48
N ASP A 84 -3.73 18.96 1.78
CA ASP A 84 -2.48 18.43 2.32
C ASP A 84 -2.44 16.90 2.23
N PHE A 85 -3.55 16.24 2.54
CA PHE A 85 -3.67 14.80 2.33
C PHE A 85 -3.39 14.43 0.87
N ARG A 86 -4.05 15.12 -0.08
CA ARG A 86 -3.85 14.89 -1.52
C ARG A 86 -2.38 14.95 -1.90
N ARG A 87 -1.70 16.04 -1.53
CA ARG A 87 -0.28 16.24 -1.82
C ARG A 87 0.60 15.13 -1.23
N LYS A 88 0.32 14.71 0.02
CA LYS A 88 1.05 13.60 0.66
C LYS A 88 0.81 12.28 -0.06
N LEU A 89 -0.43 11.99 -0.46
CA LEU A 89 -0.79 10.76 -1.16
C LEU A 89 -0.22 10.71 -2.59
N GLU A 90 -0.22 11.83 -3.31
CA GLU A 90 0.44 11.97 -4.62
C GLU A 90 1.95 11.70 -4.51
N ASN A 91 2.63 12.29 -3.53
CA ASN A 91 4.04 12.03 -3.28
C ASN A 91 4.31 10.56 -2.91
N ALA A 92 3.43 9.96 -2.11
CA ALA A 92 3.51 8.55 -1.76
C ALA A 92 3.34 7.64 -2.99
N ALA A 93 2.42 7.97 -3.89
CA ALA A 93 2.21 7.26 -5.14
C ALA A 93 3.43 7.35 -6.08
N ILE A 94 4.05 8.53 -6.16
CA ILE A 94 5.30 8.74 -6.94
C ILE A 94 6.44 7.90 -6.36
N LEU A 95 6.61 7.87 -5.04
CA LEU A 95 7.65 7.04 -4.42
C LEU A 95 7.39 5.55 -4.65
N ALA A 96 6.14 5.10 -4.55
CA ALA A 96 5.76 3.72 -4.81
C ALA A 96 6.01 3.32 -6.27
N SER A 97 5.81 4.24 -7.22
CA SER A 97 5.98 3.95 -8.65
C SER A 97 7.42 3.69 -9.07
N ILE A 98 8.41 4.11 -8.28
CA ILE A 98 9.83 3.76 -8.46
C ILE A 98 10.02 2.24 -8.44
N PHE A 99 9.23 1.53 -7.62
CA PHE A 99 9.32 0.08 -7.48
C PHE A 99 8.29 -0.66 -8.34
N HIS A 100 7.18 -0.01 -8.69
CA HIS A 100 6.19 -0.57 -9.60
C HIS A 100 5.71 0.47 -10.60
N TYR A 101 6.29 0.47 -11.80
CA TYR A 101 6.04 1.49 -12.81
C TYR A 101 4.55 1.59 -13.22
N GLU A 102 3.79 0.50 -13.14
CA GLU A 102 2.36 0.49 -13.47
C GLU A 102 1.54 1.40 -12.54
N ILE A 103 2.03 1.67 -11.33
CA ILE A 103 1.44 2.68 -10.45
C ILE A 103 1.42 4.03 -11.15
N PHE A 104 2.54 4.43 -11.77
CA PHE A 104 2.60 5.71 -12.49
C PHE A 104 1.69 5.72 -13.72
N ASN A 105 1.68 4.64 -14.50
CA ASN A 105 0.96 4.59 -15.78
C ASN A 105 -0.57 4.50 -15.63
N SER A 106 -1.05 3.98 -14.51
CA SER A 106 -2.48 3.69 -14.33
C SER A 106 -3.15 4.49 -13.21
N THR A 107 -2.40 5.34 -12.50
CA THR A 107 -2.91 6.16 -11.41
C THR A 107 -3.00 7.61 -11.85
N LEU A 108 -4.20 8.17 -11.83
CA LEU A 108 -4.45 9.57 -12.15
C LEU A 108 -5.20 10.26 -11.02
N PHE A 109 -4.59 11.31 -10.47
CA PHE A 109 -5.26 12.17 -9.51
C PHE A 109 -5.97 13.31 -10.26
N HIS A 110 -7.31 13.29 -10.31
CA HIS A 110 -8.11 14.30 -11.01
C HIS A 110 -9.19 14.90 -10.12
N SER A 111 -9.27 16.22 -10.05
CA SER A 111 -10.18 16.94 -9.14
C SER A 111 -10.04 16.43 -7.68
N ASP A 112 -11.11 16.04 -7.00
CA ASP A 112 -11.05 15.43 -5.66
C ASP A 112 -11.15 13.88 -5.71
N LYS A 113 -10.56 13.25 -6.73
CA LYS A 113 -10.61 11.80 -6.90
C LYS A 113 -9.26 11.21 -7.33
N LEU A 114 -9.07 9.95 -6.99
CA LEU A 114 -8.06 9.07 -7.58
C LEU A 114 -8.73 8.13 -8.57
N ILE A 115 -8.19 8.07 -9.76
CA ILE A 115 -8.60 7.18 -10.83
C ILE A 115 -7.53 6.10 -10.97
N ILE A 116 -7.94 4.83 -10.97
CA ILE A 116 -7.06 3.70 -11.25
C ILE A 116 -7.61 2.96 -12.46
N THR A 117 -6.79 2.87 -13.50
CA THR A 117 -7.07 2.05 -14.68
C THR A 117 -6.55 0.63 -14.44
N LYS A 118 -7.31 -0.39 -14.88
CA LYS A 118 -6.90 -1.78 -14.72
C LYS A 118 -5.58 -2.00 -15.45
N THR A 119 -4.63 -2.60 -14.74
CA THR A 119 -3.31 -2.97 -15.26
C THR A 119 -2.87 -4.29 -14.63
N ASN A 120 -1.67 -4.75 -14.97
CA ASN A 120 -1.06 -5.94 -14.41
C ASN A 120 -0.60 -5.67 -12.97
N PRO A 121 -0.82 -6.61 -12.04
CA PRO A 121 -0.25 -6.52 -10.69
C PRO A 121 1.28 -6.67 -10.75
N HIS A 122 1.98 -6.11 -9.75
CA HIS A 122 3.45 -6.14 -9.67
C HIS A 122 4.03 -7.57 -9.68
N ILE A 123 3.25 -8.50 -9.15
CA ILE A 123 3.55 -9.93 -9.15
C ILE A 123 2.26 -10.64 -9.58
N ALA A 124 2.36 -11.54 -10.56
CA ALA A 124 1.22 -12.31 -11.02
C ALA A 124 0.65 -13.18 -9.88
N PRO A 125 -0.68 -13.34 -9.79
CA PRO A 125 -1.29 -14.31 -8.88
C PRO A 125 -0.80 -15.72 -9.22
N LYS A 126 -0.57 -16.54 -8.19
CA LYS A 126 -0.27 -17.98 -8.32
C LYS A 126 -1.53 -18.79 -8.51
#